data_AF-M7P9R0-F1
#
_entry.id   AF-M7P9R0-F1
#
_cell.length_a   1.000
_cell.length_b   1.000
_cell.length_c   1.000
_cell.angle_alpha   90.00
_cell.angle_beta   90.00
_cell.angle_gamma   90.00
#
_symmetry.space_group_name_H-M   'P 1'
#
loop_
_entity.id
_entity.type
_entity.pdbx_description
1 polymer ?
#
loop_
_entity_poly.entity_id
_entity_poly.type
_entity_poly.pdbx_seq_one_letter_code
_entity_poly.pdbx_strand_id
1 'polypeptide(L)'
;MLRLLSATVSAIIFTALLCLLQYTPKDEVEPGVYHFGLGELFTIYLIYIAPIYLTLGIGVSWTADQYIRGKFRKLRAYVLSGAGITGLIAILAMQDDFILPALLLSVLLGAAAALVYWLTELWVGRICKKSRHVHRVRA
;
A
#
# COMPACT_ATOMS: atom_id res chain seq x y z
N MET A 1 14.03 2.39 11.04
CA MET A 1 13.08 3.45 11.45
C MET A 1 12.32 4.04 10.29
N LEU A 2 12.97 4.65 9.28
CA LEU A 2 12.27 5.31 8.16
C LEU A 2 11.29 4.37 7.42
N ARG A 3 11.74 3.17 7.07
CA ARG A 3 10.93 2.16 6.36
C ARG A 3 9.72 1.68 7.17
N LEU A 4 9.90 1.46 8.48
CA LEU A 4 8.82 1.05 9.36
C LEU A 4 7.76 2.14 9.48
N LEU A 5 8.18 3.40 9.63
CA LEU A 5 7.26 4.54 9.64
C LEU A 5 6.54 4.69 8.30
N SER A 6 7.26 4.59 7.17
CA SER A 6 6.66 4.64 5.83
C SER A 6 5.66 3.51 5.60
N ALA A 7 5.97 2.29 6.04
CA ALA A 7 5.06 1.14 5.98
C ALA A 7 3.77 1.38 6.76
N THR A 8 3.88 1.84 8.02
CA THR A 8 2.70 2.12 8.86
C THR A 8 1.84 3.23 8.25
N VAL A 9 2.45 4.32 7.82
CA VAL A 9 1.73 5.46 7.21
C VAL A 9 1.08 5.03 5.89
N SER A 10 1.77 4.26 5.06
CA SER A 10 1.20 3.73 3.81
C SER A 10 0.04 2.79 4.04
N ALA A 11 0.14 1.90 5.02
CA ALA A 11 -0.96 1.00 5.36
C ALA A 11 -2.22 1.80 5.73
N ILE A 12 -2.08 2.83 6.58
CA ILE A 12 -3.19 3.71 6.96
C ILE A 12 -3.77 4.43 5.74
N ILE A 13 -2.94 5.06 4.91
CA ILE A 13 -3.38 5.83 3.74
C ILE A 13 -4.09 4.93 2.74
N PHE A 14 -3.48 3.79 2.37
CA PHE A 14 -4.03 2.90 1.36
C PHE A 14 -5.32 2.25 1.86
N THR A 15 -5.39 1.88 3.13
CA THR A 15 -6.61 1.37 3.77
C THR A 15 -7.73 2.40 3.70
N ALA A 16 -7.46 3.66 4.08
CA ALA A 16 -8.46 4.73 4.02
C ALA A 16 -8.97 4.95 2.59
N LEU A 17 -8.09 4.94 1.59
CA LEU A 17 -8.49 5.04 0.18
C LEU A 17 -9.38 3.88 -0.25
N LEU A 18 -9.05 2.65 0.14
CA LEU A 18 -9.88 1.48 -0.17
C LEU A 18 -11.24 1.51 0.52
N CYS A 19 -11.30 1.98 1.77
CA CYS A 19 -12.57 2.16 2.47
C CYS A 19 -13.46 3.17 1.75
N LEU A 20 -12.90 4.30 1.31
CA LEU A 20 -13.67 5.31 0.56
C LEU A 20 -14.17 4.77 -0.79
N LEU A 21 -13.43 3.87 -1.43
CA LEU A 21 -13.85 3.23 -2.68
C LEU A 21 -14.94 2.18 -2.50
N GLN A 22 -15.02 1.53 -1.34
CA GLN A 22 -15.93 0.41 -1.07
C GLN A 22 -17.08 0.75 -0.11
N TYR A 23 -17.05 1.91 0.53
CA TYR A 23 -18.08 2.33 1.46
C TYR A 23 -19.37 2.67 0.70
N THR A 24 -20.47 2.04 1.09
CA THR A 24 -21.81 2.38 0.61
C THR A 24 -22.40 3.50 1.48
N PRO A 25 -22.74 4.67 0.92
CA PRO A 25 -23.44 5.74 1.64
C PRO A 25 -24.79 5.25 2.18
N LYS A 26 -25.22 5.79 3.33
CA LYS A 26 -26.46 5.37 4.01
C LYS A 26 -27.71 5.51 3.12
N ASP A 27 -27.70 6.50 2.23
CA ASP A 27 -28.82 6.79 1.32
C ASP A 27 -28.90 5.79 0.15
N GLU A 28 -27.84 5.00 -0.05
CA GLU A 28 -27.72 3.98 -1.12
C GLU A 28 -27.77 2.55 -0.54
N VAL A 29 -28.08 2.41 0.76
CA VAL A 29 -28.16 1.11 1.41
C VAL A 29 -29.42 0.37 0.98
N GLU A 30 -29.25 -0.85 0.49
CA GLU A 30 -30.36 -1.71 0.14
C GLU A 30 -31.05 -2.26 1.40
N PRO A 31 -32.40 -2.20 1.47
CA PRO A 31 -33.12 -2.71 2.63
C PRO A 31 -32.95 -4.23 2.75
N GLY A 32 -32.57 -4.70 3.94
CA GLY A 32 -32.38 -6.12 4.23
C GLY A 32 -30.98 -6.66 3.94
N VAL A 33 -30.04 -5.82 3.47
CA VAL A 33 -28.63 -6.18 3.27
C VAL A 33 -27.77 -5.50 4.34
N TYR A 34 -26.85 -6.25 4.94
CA TYR A 34 -25.88 -5.68 5.86
C TYR A 34 -24.73 -5.04 5.08
N HIS A 35 -24.52 -3.74 5.31
CA HIS A 35 -23.38 -3.00 4.79
C HIS A 35 -22.44 -2.65 5.93
N PHE A 36 -21.15 -2.92 5.75
CA PHE A 36 -20.14 -2.55 6.72
C PHE A 36 -20.05 -1.02 6.85
N GLY A 37 -19.95 -0.55 8.10
CA GLY A 37 -19.62 0.84 8.37
C GLY A 37 -18.18 1.18 7.98
N LEU A 38 -17.89 2.45 7.72
CA LEU A 38 -16.54 2.90 7.32
C LEU A 38 -15.46 2.48 8.34
N GLY A 39 -15.75 2.56 9.64
CA GLY A 39 -14.82 2.15 10.70
C GLY A 39 -14.58 0.63 10.75
N GLU A 40 -15.60 -0.17 10.43
CA GLU A 40 -15.48 -1.64 10.36
C GLU A 40 -14.64 -2.05 9.16
N LEU A 41 -14.96 -1.50 7.98
CA LEU A 41 -14.18 -1.64 6.75
C LEU A 41 -12.71 -1.27 6.98
N PHE A 42 -12.45 -0.13 7.62
CA PHE A 42 -11.09 0.33 7.91
C PHE A 42 -10.34 -0.66 8.80
N THR A 43 -10.99 -1.13 9.87
CA THR A 43 -10.37 -2.07 10.81
C THR A 43 -10.03 -3.40 10.13
N ILE A 44 -11.00 -3.98 9.41
CA ILE A 44 -10.82 -5.25 8.70
C ILE A 44 -9.71 -5.13 7.66
N TYR A 45 -9.75 -4.10 6.81
CA TYR A 45 -8.75 -3.90 5.78
C TYR A 45 -7.37 -3.62 6.36
N LEU A 46 -7.26 -2.83 7.44
CA LEU A 46 -5.97 -2.54 8.07
C LEU A 46 -5.29 -3.82 8.59
N ILE A 47 -6.06 -4.75 9.17
CA ILE A 47 -5.53 -6.03 9.67
C ILE A 47 -4.87 -6.85 8.56
N TYR A 48 -5.41 -6.85 7.34
CA TYR A 48 -4.84 -7.58 6.20
C TYR A 48 -3.74 -6.79 5.48
N ILE A 49 -3.90 -5.48 5.34
CA ILE A 49 -3.00 -4.63 4.56
C ILE A 49 -1.71 -4.31 5.34
N ALA A 50 -1.80 -4.07 6.65
CA ALA A 50 -0.64 -3.67 7.44
C ALA A 50 0.49 -4.72 7.45
N PRO A 51 0.23 -6.04 7.63
CA PRO A 51 1.26 -7.06 7.54
C PRO A 51 1.95 -7.08 6.18
N ILE A 52 1.21 -6.90 5.08
CA ILE A 52 1.77 -6.88 3.71
C ILE A 52 2.76 -5.72 3.57
N TYR A 53 2.39 -4.52 4.02
CA TYR A 53 3.28 -3.36 3.99
C TYR A 53 4.50 -3.53 4.90
N LEU A 54 4.30 -4.04 6.12
CA LEU A 54 5.37 -4.21 7.10
C LEU A 54 6.36 -5.31 6.71
N THR A 55 5.92 -6.32 5.96
CA THR A 55 6.79 -7.42 5.50
C THR A 55 7.29 -7.17 4.08
N LEU A 56 6.43 -7.33 3.09
CA LEU A 56 6.77 -7.26 1.68
C LEU A 56 7.14 -5.84 1.24
N GLY A 57 6.43 -4.82 1.73
CA GLY A 57 6.76 -3.42 1.44
C GLY A 57 8.17 -3.02 1.90
N ILE A 58 8.52 -3.39 3.14
CA ILE A 58 9.87 -3.16 3.68
C ILE A 58 10.92 -3.99 2.91
N GLY A 59 10.61 -5.25 2.58
CA GLY A 59 11.49 -6.12 1.79
C GLY A 59 11.80 -5.56 0.40
N VAL A 60 10.77 -5.07 -0.32
CA VAL A 60 10.92 -4.40 -1.62
C VAL A 60 11.78 -3.15 -1.48
N SER A 61 11.54 -2.32 -0.46
CA SER A 61 12.36 -1.13 -0.21
C SER A 61 13.84 -1.47 0.04
N TRP A 62 14.08 -2.48 0.88
CA TRP A 62 15.44 -2.93 1.19
C TRP A 62 16.18 -3.44 -0.06
N THR A 63 15.53 -4.30 -0.84
CA THR A 63 16.12 -4.84 -2.09
C THR A 63 16.33 -3.75 -3.14
N ALA A 64 15.36 -2.84 -3.32
CA ALA A 64 15.47 -1.75 -4.28
C ALA A 64 16.61 -0.78 -3.95
N ASP A 65 16.86 -0.52 -2.66
CA ASP A 65 17.99 0.31 -2.24
C ASP A 65 19.35 -0.35 -2.48
N GLN A 66 19.44 -1.67 -2.27
CA GLN A 66 20.68 -2.41 -2.39
C GLN A 66 21.10 -2.64 -3.85
N TYR A 67 20.15 -3.03 -4.71
CA TYR A 67 20.46 -3.55 -6.05
C TYR A 67 20.12 -2.57 -7.19
N ILE A 68 19.27 -1.57 -6.95
CA ILE A 68 18.76 -0.72 -8.03
C ILE A 68 19.26 0.71 -7.89
N ARG A 69 20.07 1.14 -8.85
CA ARG A 69 20.50 2.55 -8.98
C ARG A 69 19.58 3.30 -9.95
N GLY A 70 19.24 4.54 -9.57
CA GLY A 70 18.41 5.44 -10.38
C GLY A 70 16.93 5.45 -9.99
N LYS A 71 16.37 6.66 -9.89
CA LYS A 71 15.02 6.89 -9.35
C LYS A 71 13.93 6.20 -10.18
N PHE A 72 14.04 6.25 -11.51
CA PHE A 72 13.04 5.67 -12.40
C PHE A 72 13.05 4.13 -12.39
N ARG A 73 14.24 3.52 -12.28
CA ARG A 73 14.36 2.06 -12.14
C ARG A 73 13.81 1.58 -10.80
N LYS A 74 14.04 2.34 -9.71
CA LYS A 74 13.42 2.05 -8.41
C LYS A 74 11.90 2.12 -8.50
N LEU A 75 11.34 3.18 -9.09
CA LEU A 75 9.90 3.30 -9.29
C LEU A 75 9.32 2.08 -10.03
N ARG A 76 9.94 1.67 -11.14
CA ARG A 76 9.54 0.47 -11.87
C ARG A 76 9.57 -0.78 -11.01
N ALA A 77 10.62 -0.97 -10.21
CA ALA A 77 10.72 -2.12 -9.31
C ALA A 77 9.63 -2.13 -8.24
N TYR A 78 9.30 -0.97 -7.67
CA TYR A 78 8.17 -0.84 -6.74
C TYR A 78 6.84 -1.22 -7.42
N VAL A 79 6.55 -0.64 -8.58
CA VAL A 79 5.29 -0.93 -9.29
C VAL A 79 5.20 -2.41 -9.68
N LEU A 80 6.26 -2.99 -10.23
CA LEU A 80 6.29 -4.39 -10.64
C LEU A 80 6.21 -5.37 -9.45
N SER A 81 6.87 -5.05 -8.34
CA SER A 81 6.77 -5.88 -7.13
C SER A 81 5.38 -5.80 -6.52
N GLY A 82 4.77 -4.62 -6.42
CA GLY A 82 3.38 -4.46 -5.96
C GLY A 82 2.39 -5.25 -6.82
N ALA A 83 2.46 -5.06 -8.13
CA ALA A 83 1.68 -5.80 -9.13
C ALA A 83 1.88 -7.31 -9.03
N GLY A 84 3.13 -7.75 -8.90
CA GLY A 84 3.47 -9.17 -8.81
C GLY A 84 3.01 -9.82 -7.51
N ILE A 85 3.14 -9.12 -6.37
CA ILE A 85 2.69 -9.61 -5.06
C ILE A 85 1.18 -9.82 -5.05
N THR A 86 0.40 -8.82 -5.43
CA THR A 86 -1.06 -8.95 -5.40
C THR A 86 -1.59 -9.85 -6.51
N GLY A 87 -0.93 -9.86 -7.67
CA GLY A 87 -1.24 -10.81 -8.75
C GLY A 87 -1.03 -12.25 -8.30
N LEU A 88 0.07 -12.54 -7.61
CA LEU A 88 0.33 -13.88 -7.05
C LEU A 88 -0.70 -14.24 -5.98
N ILE A 89 -1.02 -13.33 -5.06
CA ILE A 89 -2.06 -13.56 -4.04
C ILE A 89 -3.42 -13.83 -4.70
N ALA A 90 -3.78 -13.10 -5.75
CA ALA A 90 -5.03 -13.29 -6.48
C ALA A 90 -5.09 -14.65 -7.18
N ILE A 91 -3.99 -15.08 -7.82
CA ILE A 91 -3.90 -16.43 -8.43
C ILE A 91 -4.08 -17.51 -7.35
N LEU A 92 -3.43 -17.36 -6.20
CA LEU A 92 -3.54 -18.31 -5.10
C LEU A 92 -4.95 -18.34 -4.47
N ALA A 93 -5.69 -17.24 -4.55
CA ALA A 93 -7.07 -17.15 -4.08
C ALA A 93 -8.10 -17.71 -5.09
N MET A 94 -7.77 -17.73 -6.38
CA MET A 94 -8.62 -18.21 -7.48
C MET A 94 -8.29 -19.67 -7.84
N GLN A 95 -8.40 -20.59 -6.87
CA GLN A 95 -8.02 -21.99 -7.08
C GLN A 95 -8.98 -22.73 -8.02
N ASP A 96 -10.27 -22.46 -7.91
CA ASP A 96 -11.32 -23.19 -8.64
C ASP A 96 -11.80 -22.46 -9.90
N ASP A 97 -11.93 -21.13 -9.84
CA ASP A 97 -12.42 -20.31 -10.94
C ASP A 97 -11.47 -19.17 -11.28
N PHE A 98 -10.81 -19.26 -12.43
CA PHE A 98 -9.93 -18.20 -12.91
C PHE A 98 -10.73 -17.04 -13.53
N ILE A 99 -10.74 -15.90 -12.83
CA ILE A 99 -11.48 -14.71 -13.26
C ILE A 99 -10.47 -13.63 -13.67
N LEU A 100 -10.22 -13.53 -14.98
CA LEU A 100 -9.24 -12.57 -15.54
C LEU A 100 -9.49 -11.11 -15.11
N PRO A 101 -10.73 -10.58 -15.12
CA PRO A 101 -10.99 -9.21 -14.67
C PRO A 101 -10.58 -8.97 -13.21
N ALA A 102 -10.84 -9.95 -12.34
CA ALA A 102 -10.48 -9.85 -10.93
C ALA A 102 -8.95 -9.89 -10.74
N LEU A 103 -8.24 -10.74 -11.51
CA LEU A 103 -6.77 -10.75 -11.50
C LEU A 103 -6.20 -9.39 -11.92
N LEU A 104 -6.70 -8.83 -13.03
CA LEU A 104 -6.24 -7.53 -13.53
C LEU A 104 -6.49 -6.41 -12.51
N LEU A 105 -7.65 -6.45 -11.85
CA LEU A 105 -7.98 -5.51 -10.77
C LEU A 105 -7.01 -5.66 -9.58
N SER A 106 -6.71 -6.89 -9.16
CA SER A 106 -5.75 -7.14 -8.08
C SER A 106 -4.35 -6.66 -8.43
N VAL A 107 -3.88 -6.88 -9.66
CA VAL A 107 -2.59 -6.38 -10.16
C VAL A 107 -2.55 -4.85 -10.14
N LEU A 108 -3.63 -4.19 -10.56
CA LEU A 108 -3.74 -2.73 -10.56
C LEU A 108 -3.76 -2.16 -9.13
N LEU A 109 -4.49 -2.80 -8.22
CA LEU A 109 -4.51 -2.44 -6.80
C LEU A 109 -3.14 -2.60 -6.14
N GLY A 110 -2.38 -3.66 -6.48
CA GLY A 110 -1.02 -3.83 -5.99
C GLY A 110 -0.04 -2.80 -6.52
N ALA A 111 -0.14 -2.45 -7.80
CA ALA A 111 0.61 -1.35 -8.37
C ALA A 111 0.31 -0.02 -7.66
N ALA A 112 -0.97 0.27 -7.40
CA ALA A 112 -1.39 1.44 -6.63
C ALA A 112 -0.86 1.41 -5.19
N ALA A 113 -0.93 0.27 -4.52
CA ALA A 113 -0.41 0.09 -3.16
C ALA A 113 1.10 0.37 -3.08
N ALA A 114 1.88 -0.14 -4.05
CA ALA A 114 3.31 0.11 -4.10
C ALA A 114 3.66 1.57 -4.44
N LEU A 115 2.84 2.24 -5.25
CA LEU A 115 2.99 3.69 -5.48
C LEU A 115 2.77 4.48 -4.20
N VAL A 116 1.74 4.13 -3.40
CA VAL A 116 1.52 4.75 -2.09
C VAL A 116 2.75 4.55 -1.20
N TYR A 117 3.34 3.35 -1.16
CA TYR A 117 4.58 3.11 -0.39
C TYR A 117 5.73 4.01 -0.84
N TRP A 118 5.99 4.03 -2.13
CA TRP A 118 7.11 4.78 -2.67
C TRP A 118 6.96 6.28 -2.43
N LEU A 119 5.74 6.81 -2.57
CA LEU A 119 5.44 8.21 -2.26
C LEU A 119 5.65 8.50 -0.77
N THR A 120 5.10 7.71 0.15
CA THR A 120 5.29 7.95 1.59
C THR A 120 6.75 7.85 1.98
N GLU A 121 7.53 6.92 1.43
CA GLU A 121 8.96 6.80 1.68
C GLU A 121 9.72 8.06 1.24
N LEU A 122 9.39 8.62 0.07
CA LEU A 122 9.94 9.89 -0.38
C LEU A 122 9.56 11.05 0.53
N TRP A 123 8.29 11.13 0.95
CA TRP A 123 7.77 12.17 1.82
C TRP A 123 8.43 12.14 3.21
N VAL A 124 8.41 10.97 3.86
CA VAL A 124 9.06 10.75 5.16
C VAL A 124 10.57 11.00 5.05
N GLY A 125 11.20 10.53 3.98
CA GLY A 125 12.61 10.78 3.68
C GLY A 125 12.98 12.26 3.62
N ARG A 126 12.14 13.09 2.99
CA ARG A 126 12.33 14.54 2.91
C ARG A 126 12.17 15.22 4.28
N ILE A 127 11.15 14.86 5.05
CA ILE A 127 10.88 15.44 6.37
C ILE A 127 12.03 15.13 7.34
N CYS A 128 12.48 13.88 7.40
CA CYS A 128 13.57 13.47 8.28
C CYS A 128 14.93 14.07 7.87
N LYS A 129 15.20 14.28 6.58
CA LYS A 129 16.42 14.98 6.13
C LYS A 129 16.40 16.47 6.46
N LYS A 130 15.24 17.13 6.32
CA LYS A 130 15.07 18.56 6.65
C LYS A 130 15.33 18.84 8.13
N SER A 131 14.83 17.99 9.03
CA SER A 131 15.07 18.09 10.48
C SER A 131 16.55 17.98 10.86
N ARG A 132 17.32 17.14 10.14
CA ARG A 132 18.76 16.95 10.38
C ARG A 132 19.62 18.16 10.00
N HIS A 133 19.19 18.97 9.02
CA HIS A 133 19.89 20.21 8.66
C HIS A 133 19.67 21.33 9.68
N VAL A 134 18.47 21.43 10.28
CA VAL A 134 18.16 22.47 11.27
C VAL A 134 18.98 22.29 12.56
N HIS A 135 19.26 21.05 12.96
CA HIS A 135 20.06 20.79 14.16
C HIS A 135 21.56 21.09 13.99
N ARG A 136 22.11 21.01 12.77
CA ARG A 136 23.53 21.32 12.50
C ARG A 136 23.84 22.81 12.41
N VAL A 137 22.83 23.67 12.26
CA VAL A 137 23.00 25.13 12.19
C VAL A 137 22.88 25.77 13.58
N ARG A 138 22.45 25.01 14.59
CA ARG A 138 22.26 25.47 15.98
C ARG A 138 23.30 24.92 16.97
N ALA A 139 24.27 24.15 16.49
CA ALA A 139 25.41 23.65 17.27
C ALA A 139 26.68 24.33 16.73
#